data_AF-A0A924MU44-F1
#
_entry.id   AF-A0A924MU44-F1
#
_cell.length_a   1.000
_cell.length_b   1.000
_cell.length_c   1.000
_cell.angle_alpha   90.00
_cell.angle_beta   90.00
_cell.angle_gamma   90.00
#
_symmetry.space_group_name_H-M   'P 1'
#
loop_
_entity.id
_entity.type
_entity.pdbx_description
1 polymer ?
#
loop_
_entity_poly.entity_id
_entity_poly.type
_entity_poly.pdbx_seq_one_letter_code
_entity_poly.pdbx_strand_id
1 'polypeptide(L)' 'MSVALLFPGQGTQHQAMLAWLESEPAAAPVLAEMASRVGADWRERLDDLAWSQSDAVAQPLVTGAS' A
#
# COMPACT_ATOMS: atom_id res chain seq x y z
N MET A 1 -11.72 -27.44 4.68
CA MET A 1 -11.53 -26.63 3.46
C MET A 1 -10.32 -25.75 3.71
N SER A 2 -9.29 -25.86 2.86
CA SER A 2 -8.00 -25.19 3.07
C SER A 2 -7.80 -24.17 1.96
N VAL A 3 -7.37 -22.97 2.33
CA VAL A 3 -7.02 -21.90 1.38
C VAL A 3 -5.55 -21.54 1.55
N ALA A 4 -4.93 -21.09 0.46
CA ALA A 4 -3.60 -20.50 0.47
C ALA A 4 -3.73 -19.01 0.13
N LEU A 5 -3.01 -18.16 0.87
CA LEU A 5 -2.93 -16.73 0.61
C LEU A 5 -1.64 -16.44 -0.16
N LEU A 6 -1.77 -15.71 -1.26
CA LEU A 6 -0.66 -15.26 -2.09
C LEU A 6 -0.59 -13.75 -1.99
N PHE A 7 0.54 -13.25 -1.51
CA PHE A 7 0.80 -11.83 -1.38
C PHE A 7 1.76 -11.38 -2.49
N PRO A 8 1.40 -10.36 -3.28
CA PRO A 8 2.27 -9.86 -4.33
C PRO A 8 3.53 -9.19 -3.75
N GLY A 9 4.62 -9.24 -4.51
CA GLY A 9 5.88 -8.59 -4.13
C GLY A 9 5.96 -7.12 -4.61
N GLN A 10 7.11 -6.50 -4.36
CA GLN A 10 7.44 -5.15 -4.83
C GLN A 10 7.35 -5.02 -6.35
N GLY A 11 6.86 -3.88 -6.82
CA GLY A 11 6.74 -3.52 -8.23
C GLY A 11 5.34 -3.69 -8.81
N THR A 12 4.38 -4.20 -8.04
CA THR A 12 2.98 -4.31 -8.45
C THR A 12 2.09 -3.18 -7.92
N GLN A 13 2.61 -2.34 -7.02
CA GLN A 13 1.86 -1.20 -6.46
C GLN A 13 1.51 -0.18 -7.54
N HIS A 14 0.25 0.27 -7.55
CA HIS A 14 -0.24 1.32 -8.44
C HIS A 14 -1.37 2.10 -7.75
N GLN A 15 -1.59 3.35 -8.15
CA GLN A 15 -2.53 4.28 -7.49
C GLN A 15 -3.94 3.70 -7.29
N ALA A 16 -4.43 2.89 -8.23
CA ALA A 16 -5.76 2.30 -8.17
C ALA A 16 -5.88 1.05 -7.28
N MET A 17 -4.79 0.56 -6.66
CA MET A 17 -4.85 -0.63 -5.80
C MET A 17 -5.73 -0.35 -4.60
N LEU A 18 -6.76 -1.19 -4.43
CA LEU A 18 -7.56 -1.28 -3.20
C LEU A 18 -8.12 0.09 -2.75
N ALA A 19 -8.53 0.93 -3.69
CA ALA A 19 -9.07 2.26 -3.39
C ALA A 19 -10.28 2.23 -2.45
N TRP A 20 -11.00 1.10 -2.41
CA TRP A 20 -12.14 0.89 -1.51
C TRP A 20 -11.75 0.86 -0.01
N LEU A 21 -10.49 0.58 0.33
CA LEU A 21 -10.04 0.58 1.74
C LEU A 21 -10.20 1.94 2.42
N GLU A 22 -10.17 3.05 1.66
CA GLU A 22 -10.41 4.41 2.18
C GLU A 22 -11.82 4.57 2.79
N SER A 23 -12.77 3.76 2.32
CA SER A 23 -14.15 3.78 2.80
C SER A 23 -14.44 2.74 3.88
N GLU A 24 -13.48 1.88 4.22
CA GLU A 24 -13.63 0.81 5.20
C GLU A 24 -13.09 1.24 6.57
N PRO A 25 -13.96 1.46 7.59
CA PRO A 25 -13.52 1.91 8.90
C PRO A 25 -12.49 1.00 9.56
N ALA A 26 -12.56 -0.32 9.30
CA ALA A 26 -11.58 -1.27 9.83
C ALA A 26 -10.15 -1.07 9.28
N ALA A 27 -10.02 -0.50 8.07
CA ALA A 27 -8.73 -0.23 7.43
C ALA A 27 -8.10 1.09 7.89
N ALA A 28 -8.89 2.02 8.44
CA ALA A 28 -8.44 3.37 8.80
C ALA A 28 -7.19 3.40 9.70
N PRO A 29 -7.05 2.56 10.75
CA PRO A 29 -5.84 2.57 11.60
C PRO A 29 -4.58 2.14 10.83
N VAL A 30 -4.70 1.16 9.93
CA VAL A 30 -3.58 0.65 9.12
C VAL A 30 -3.18 1.67 8.07
N LEU A 31 -4.15 2.30 7.40
CA LEU A 31 -3.90 3.36 6.43
C LEU A 31 -3.23 4.59 7.08
N ALA A 32 -3.64 4.95 8.30
CA ALA A 32 -3.02 6.03 9.06
C ALA A 32 -1.57 5.72 9.45
N GLU A 33 -1.29 4.50 9.90
CA GLU A 33 0.07 4.06 10.23
C GLU A 33 0.96 3.96 8.97
N MET A 34 0.41 3.54 7.83
CA MET A 34 1.15 3.57 6.57
C MET A 34 1.47 4.99 6.14
N ALA A 35 0.48 5.90 6.19
CA ALA A 35 0.68 7.31 5.90
C ALA A 35 1.71 7.98 6.80
N SER A 36 1.83 7.58 8.07
CA SER A 36 2.85 8.11 8.99
C SER A 36 4.28 7.74 8.59
N ARG A 37 4.46 6.64 7.85
CA ARG A 37 5.77 6.13 7.41
C ARG A 37 6.18 6.59 6.02
N VAL A 38 5.24 6.63 5.08
CA VAL A 38 5.54 6.94 3.66
C VAL A 38 5.01 8.29 3.17
N GLY A 39 4.21 8.99 3.99
CA GLY A 39 3.54 10.24 3.64
C GLY A 39 2.06 10.04 3.36
N ALA A 40 1.22 11.03 3.69
CA ALA A 40 -0.24 10.94 3.50
C ALA A 40 -0.68 10.97 2.02
N ASP A 41 0.17 11.51 1.15
CA ASP A 41 0.01 11.63 -0.30
C ASP A 41 0.52 10.39 -1.06
N TRP A 42 0.82 9.30 -0.36
CA TRP A 42 1.47 8.11 -0.95
C TRP A 42 0.74 7.56 -2.19
N ARG A 43 -0.60 7.65 -2.25
CA ARG A 43 -1.39 7.20 -3.41
C ARG A 43 -1.10 8.02 -4.66
N GLU A 44 -1.00 9.33 -4.53
CA GLU A 44 -0.73 10.27 -5.63
C GLU A 44 0.72 10.12 -6.12
N ARG A 45 1.62 9.77 -5.20
CA ARG A 45 3.04 9.58 -5.50
C ARG A 45 3.37 8.23 -6.16
N LEU A 46 2.43 7.29 -6.22
CA LEU A 46 2.68 5.98 -6.85
C LEU A 46 2.98 6.06 -8.36
N ASP A 47 2.63 7.17 -9.02
CA ASP A 47 3.00 7.42 -10.42
C ASP A 47 4.49 7.85 -10.59
N ASP A 48 5.16 8.26 -9.51
CA ASP A 48 6.62 8.46 -9.49
C ASP A 48 7.32 7.11 -9.29
N LEU A 49 7.82 6.54 -10.39
CA LEU A 49 8.50 5.25 -10.39
C LEU A 49 9.79 5.24 -9.54
N ALA A 50 10.53 6.34 -9.49
CA ALA A 50 11.76 6.39 -8.71
C ALA A 50 11.46 6.37 -7.20
N TRP A 51 10.40 7.07 -6.80
CA TRP A 51 9.93 7.05 -5.41
C TRP A 51 9.28 5.71 -5.04
N SER A 52 8.33 5.24 -5.85
CA SER A 52 7.53 4.04 -5.56
C SER A 52 8.33 2.74 -5.59
N GLN A 53 9.48 2.70 -6.27
CA GLN A 53 10.38 1.55 -6.29
C GLN A 53 11.45 1.59 -5.20
N SER A 54 11.57 2.68 -4.45
CA SER A 54 12.52 2.73 -3.34
C SER A 54 12.10 1.80 -2.21
N ASP A 55 13.03 1.04 -1.65
CA ASP A 55 12.73 0.05 -0.59
C ASP A 55 12.09 0.69 0.65
N ALA A 56 12.47 1.93 0.95
CA ALA A 56 11.92 2.73 2.03
C ALA A 56 10.40 2.99 1.89
N VAL A 57 9.85 2.84 0.68
CA VAL A 57 8.44 3.09 0.36
C VAL A 57 7.74 1.81 -0.04
N ALA A 58 8.33 1.03 -0.94
CA ALA A 58 7.70 -0.15 -1.52
C ALA A 58 7.38 -1.22 -0.49
N GLN A 59 8.28 -1.47 0.47
CA GLN A 59 8.07 -2.51 1.48
C GLN A 59 6.96 -2.14 2.49
N PRO A 60 6.94 -0.92 3.08
CA PRO A 60 5.79 -0.50 3.89
C PRO A 60 4.47 -0.52 3.13
N LEU A 61 4.46 -0.11 1.87
CA LEU A 61 3.24 0.05 1.08
C LEU A 61 2.65 -1.30 0.67
N VAL A 62 3.47 -2.24 0.19
CA VAL A 62 3.00 -3.62 -0.10
C VAL A 62 2.53 -4.32 1.18
N THR A 63 3.23 -4.13 2.30
CA THR A 63 2.86 -4.76 3.58
C THR A 63 1.57 -4.18 4.17
N GLY A 64 1.39 -2.86 4.13
CA GLY A 64 0.21 -2.20 4.69
C GLY A 64 -1.07 -2.36 3.85
N ALA A 65 -0.92 -2.67 2.56
CA ALA A 65 -2.03 -2.85 1.63
C ALA A 65 -2.36 -4.32 1.30
N SER A 66 -1.66 -5.29 1.90
CA SER A 66 -1.84 -6.73 1.65
C SER A 66 -2.71 -7.43 2.69
#